data_AF-A0A523AMV3-F1
#
_entry.id   AF-A0A523AMV3-F1
#
_cell.length_a   1.000
_cell.length_b   1.000
_cell.length_c   1.000
_cell.angle_alpha   90.00
_cell.angle_beta   90.00
_cell.angle_gamma   90.00
#
_symmetry.space_group_name_H-M   'P 1'
#
loop_
_entity.id
_entity.type
_entity.pdbx_description
1 polymer ?
#
loop_
_entity_poly.entity_id
_entity_poly.type
_entity_poly.pdbx_seq_one_letter_code
_entity_poly.pdbx_strand_id
1 'polypeptide(L)'
;PPLNLTEEDLVRGLRYVSIEAPSGVRGRMGVLGPLVEQAEAAVVVKNPDYAFGCSGCARASLQVLYMLKRRGIPMLEVEYPSTKEEAREMVRKIAEFLRGLKG
;
A
#
# COMPACT_ATOMS: atom_id res chain seq x y z
N PRO A 1 3.32 -18.00 0.58
CA PRO A 1 3.39 -18.36 2.03
C PRO A 1 3.05 -17.14 2.92
N PRO A 2 2.36 -17.32 4.06
CA PRO A 2 2.16 -16.25 5.03
C PRO A 2 3.52 -15.79 5.60
N LEU A 3 3.70 -14.48 5.75
CA LEU A 3 4.89 -13.89 6.36
C LEU A 3 4.73 -13.88 7.89
N ASN A 4 5.59 -14.59 8.60
CA ASN A 4 5.66 -14.52 10.05
C ASN A 4 6.40 -13.25 10.47
N LEU A 5 5.82 -12.49 11.38
CA LEU A 5 6.42 -11.26 11.91
C LEU A 5 7.31 -11.58 13.11
N THR A 6 8.44 -10.87 13.20
CA THR A 6 9.31 -10.89 14.37
C THR A 6 8.91 -9.81 15.38
N GLU A 7 9.46 -9.88 16.60
CA GLU A 7 9.30 -8.80 17.58
C GLU A 7 9.91 -7.48 17.08
N GLU A 8 11.03 -7.55 16.38
CA GLU A 8 11.70 -6.39 15.77
C GLU A 8 10.80 -5.69 14.75
N ASP A 9 10.02 -6.45 13.97
CA ASP A 9 9.05 -5.87 13.03
C ASP A 9 7.93 -5.13 13.78
N LEU A 10 7.47 -5.66 14.91
CA LEU A 10 6.46 -4.99 15.75
C LEU A 10 6.99 -3.69 16.34
N VAL A 11 8.24 -3.70 16.86
CA VAL A 11 8.92 -2.51 17.38
C VAL A 11 9.11 -1.48 16.27
N ARG A 12 9.52 -1.91 15.07
CA ARG A 12 9.63 -1.02 13.91
C ARG A 12 8.29 -0.38 13.54
N GLY A 13 7.20 -1.13 13.65
CA GLY A 13 5.83 -0.65 13.42
C GLY A 13 5.47 0.59 14.25
N LEU A 14 6.01 0.71 15.47
CA LEU A 14 5.78 1.84 16.37
C LEU A 14 6.35 3.17 15.86
N ARG A 15 7.22 3.17 14.84
CA ARG A 15 7.66 4.40 14.17
C ARG A 15 6.57 5.03 13.32
N TYR A 16 5.58 4.24 12.89
CA TYR A 16 4.58 4.66 11.91
C TYR A 16 3.17 4.80 12.48
N VAL A 17 2.88 4.12 13.59
CA VAL A 17 1.56 4.10 14.24
C VAL A 17 1.69 4.06 15.77
N SER A 18 0.67 4.56 16.46
CA SER A 18 0.60 4.55 17.93
C SER A 18 0.65 3.12 18.50
N ILE A 19 1.15 2.99 19.72
CA ILE A 19 1.11 1.75 20.51
C ILE A 19 -0.33 1.25 20.72
N GLU A 20 -1.32 2.15 20.73
CA GLU A 20 -2.74 1.81 20.88
C GLU A 20 -3.37 1.26 19.59
N ALA A 21 -2.70 1.35 18.44
CA ALA A 21 -3.22 0.78 17.20
C ALA A 21 -3.33 -0.75 17.32
N PRO A 22 -4.33 -1.41 16.70
CA PRO A 22 -4.47 -2.87 16.76
C PRO A 22 -3.19 -3.60 16.34
N SER A 23 -2.90 -4.75 16.94
CA SER A 23 -1.67 -5.53 16.69
C SER A 23 -1.46 -5.84 15.20
N GLY A 24 -2.52 -6.18 14.48
CA GLY A 24 -2.47 -6.43 13.04
C GLY A 24 -2.11 -5.20 12.20
N VAL A 25 -2.45 -3.98 12.67
CA VAL A 25 -2.04 -2.73 12.01
C VAL A 25 -0.57 -2.46 12.28
N ARG A 26 -0.12 -2.58 13.55
CA ARG A 26 1.29 -2.38 13.93
C ARG A 26 2.22 -3.32 13.18
N GLY A 27 1.87 -4.61 13.13
CA GLY A 27 2.64 -5.62 12.41
C GLY A 27 2.76 -5.32 10.91
N ARG A 28 1.66 -4.92 10.27
CA ARG A 28 1.69 -4.49 8.86
C ARG A 28 2.56 -3.28 8.65
N MET A 29 2.48 -2.27 9.52
CA MET A 29 3.28 -1.07 9.40
C MET A 29 4.78 -1.33 9.65
N GLY A 30 5.12 -2.34 10.45
CA GLY A 30 6.50 -2.83 10.60
C GLY A 30 7.14 -3.30 9.29
N VAL A 31 6.33 -3.79 8.37
CA VAL A 31 6.74 -4.26 7.03
C VAL A 31 6.54 -3.20 5.95
N LEU A 32 5.35 -2.57 5.91
CA LEU A 32 4.96 -1.63 4.86
C LEU A 32 5.62 -0.27 5.01
N GLY A 33 5.87 0.20 6.24
CA GLY A 33 6.51 1.49 6.49
C GLY A 33 7.87 1.62 5.80
N PRO A 34 8.82 0.69 6.02
CA PRO A 34 10.12 0.71 5.34
C PRO A 34 10.02 0.65 3.81
N LEU A 35 9.04 -0.09 3.28
CA LEU A 35 8.81 -0.15 1.82
C LEU A 35 8.38 1.22 1.27
N VAL A 36 7.52 1.94 2.01
CA VAL A 36 7.12 3.31 1.63
C VAL A 36 8.31 4.28 1.69
N GLU A 37 9.19 4.14 2.68
CA GLU A 37 10.42 4.93 2.79
C GLU A 37 11.42 4.66 1.67
N GLN A 38 11.40 3.46 1.06
CA GLN A 38 12.26 3.10 -0.06
C GLN A 38 11.60 3.36 -1.43
N ALA A 39 10.28 3.52 -1.49
CA ALA A 39 9.56 3.65 -2.75
C ALA A 39 9.93 4.93 -3.53
N GLU A 40 10.27 4.77 -4.81
CA GLU A 40 10.54 5.88 -5.73
C GLU A 40 9.30 6.31 -6.53
N ALA A 41 8.30 5.44 -6.61
CA ALA A 41 7.00 5.71 -7.20
C ALA A 41 5.94 4.78 -6.58
N ALA A 42 4.65 5.09 -6.77
CA ALA A 42 3.55 4.28 -6.26
C ALA A 42 2.39 4.13 -7.26
N VAL A 43 1.78 2.95 -7.25
CA VAL A 43 0.48 2.70 -7.90
C VAL A 43 -0.53 2.38 -6.82
N VAL A 44 -1.62 3.16 -6.76
CA VAL A 44 -2.68 3.01 -5.77
C VAL A 44 -3.94 2.52 -6.46
N VAL A 45 -4.37 1.32 -6.09
CA VAL A 45 -5.64 0.75 -6.56
C VAL A 45 -6.76 1.16 -5.61
N LYS A 46 -7.76 1.86 -6.14
CA LYS A 46 -8.92 2.35 -5.38
C LYS A 46 -10.11 1.41 -5.51
N ASN A 47 -11.02 1.56 -4.55
CA ASN A 47 -12.31 0.90 -4.52
C ASN A 47 -12.23 -0.62 -4.76
N PRO A 48 -11.36 -1.35 -4.03
CA PRO A 48 -11.39 -2.80 -4.10
C PRO A 48 -12.75 -3.31 -3.63
N ASP A 49 -13.09 -4.53 -4.04
CA ASP A 49 -14.27 -5.21 -3.54
C ASP A 49 -14.30 -5.20 -2.01
N TYR A 50 -15.48 -5.01 -1.41
CA TYR A 50 -15.64 -4.91 0.04
C TYR A 50 -15.16 -6.17 0.79
N ALA A 51 -15.13 -7.32 0.12
CA ALA A 51 -14.60 -8.57 0.66
C ALA A 51 -13.06 -8.62 0.69
N PHE A 52 -12.37 -7.62 0.13
CA PHE A 52 -10.92 -7.57 0.04
C PHE A 52 -10.26 -7.11 1.36
N GLY A 53 -10.31 -7.99 2.36
CA GLY A 53 -9.65 -7.82 3.66
C GLY A 53 -10.56 -7.29 4.78
N CYS A 54 -10.03 -7.27 6.01
CA CYS A 54 -10.78 -6.78 7.18
C CYS A 54 -10.60 -5.27 7.39
N SER A 55 -11.36 -4.70 8.33
CA SER A 55 -11.26 -3.29 8.73
C SER A 55 -9.84 -2.88 9.17
N GLY A 56 -9.09 -3.78 9.82
CA GLY A 56 -7.70 -3.56 10.17
C GLY A 56 -6.77 -3.43 8.96
N CYS A 57 -7.03 -4.19 7.88
CA CYS A 57 -6.34 -4.03 6.61
C CYS A 57 -6.55 -2.62 6.05
N ALA A 58 -7.81 -2.17 6.03
CA ALA A 58 -8.17 -0.88 5.50
C ALA A 58 -7.48 0.27 6.26
N ARG A 59 -7.38 0.18 7.60
CA ARG A 59 -6.68 1.20 8.42
C ARG A 59 -5.19 1.25 8.12
N ALA A 60 -4.52 0.10 7.96
CA ALA A 60 -3.12 0.06 7.54
C ALA A 60 -2.93 0.66 6.14
N SER A 61 -3.81 0.33 5.18
CA SER A 61 -3.76 0.89 3.82
C SER A 61 -3.95 2.41 3.81
N LEU A 62 -4.83 2.95 4.65
CA LEU A 62 -5.01 4.41 4.78
C LEU A 62 -3.73 5.08 5.31
N GLN A 63 -3.06 4.48 6.30
CA GLN A 63 -1.79 4.99 6.81
C GLN A 63 -0.69 4.98 5.74
N VAL A 64 -0.59 3.88 4.99
CA VAL A 64 0.36 3.77 3.86
C VAL A 64 0.07 4.85 2.81
N LEU A 65 -1.19 5.03 2.42
CA LEU A 65 -1.58 6.07 1.45
C LEU A 65 -1.24 7.48 1.94
N TYR A 66 -1.43 7.76 3.24
CA TYR A 66 -1.02 9.02 3.84
C TYR A 66 0.50 9.23 3.76
N MET A 67 1.29 8.22 4.10
CA MET A 67 2.75 8.28 4.02
C MET A 67 3.24 8.50 2.58
N LEU A 68 2.67 7.78 1.61
CA LEU A 68 2.97 7.95 0.19
C LEU A 68 2.68 9.37 -0.30
N LYS A 69 1.53 9.94 0.07
CA LYS A 69 1.18 11.33 -0.28
C LYS A 69 2.17 12.34 0.32
N ARG A 70 2.64 12.11 1.55
CA ARG A 70 3.66 12.97 2.18
C ARG A 70 5.03 12.87 1.54
N ARG A 71 5.36 11.75 0.91
CA ARG A 71 6.64 11.54 0.24
C ARG A 71 6.81 12.36 -1.04
N GLY A 72 5.72 12.79 -1.67
CA GLY A 72 5.77 13.54 -2.93
C GLY A 72 6.38 12.77 -4.09
N ILE A 73 6.41 11.43 -4.02
CA ILE A 73 6.88 10.57 -5.11
C ILE A 73 5.81 10.49 -6.22
N PRO A 74 6.19 10.25 -7.48
CA PRO A 74 5.24 9.99 -8.55
C PRO A 74 4.22 8.92 -8.17
N MET A 75 2.93 9.22 -8.38
CA MET A 75 1.84 8.33 -7.97
C MET A 75 0.79 8.23 -9.07
N LEU A 76 0.41 7.00 -9.43
CA LEU A 76 -0.72 6.70 -10.29
C LEU A 76 -1.85 6.14 -9.44
N GLU A 77 -3.06 6.69 -9.57
CA GLU A 77 -4.28 6.12 -9.00
C GLU A 77 -5.08 5.41 -10.10
N VAL A 78 -5.52 4.18 -9.85
CA VAL A 78 -6.36 3.38 -10.77
C VAL A 78 -7.52 2.76 -10.01
N GLU A 79 -8.63 2.50 -10.71
CA GLU A 79 -9.78 1.79 -10.14
C GLU A 79 -9.56 0.28 -10.19
N TYR A 80 -10.08 -0.43 -9.18
CA TYR A 80 -10.10 -1.89 -9.20
C TYR A 80 -11.02 -2.38 -10.33
N PRO A 81 -10.53 -3.28 -11.21
CA PRO A 81 -11.29 -3.70 -12.37
C PRO A 81 -12.36 -4.75 -12.00
N SER A 82 -13.55 -4.60 -12.57
CA SER A 82 -14.67 -5.55 -12.47
C SER A 82 -14.88 -6.34 -13.76
N THR A 83 -14.26 -5.94 -14.86
CA THR A 83 -14.31 -6.63 -16.17
C THR A 83 -12.91 -6.90 -16.73
N LYS A 84 -12.84 -7.80 -17.72
CA LYS A 84 -11.58 -8.11 -18.42
C LYS A 84 -11.04 -6.88 -19.18
N GLU A 85 -11.95 -6.09 -19.71
CA GLU A 85 -11.68 -4.87 -20.45
C GLU A 85 -11.11 -3.80 -19.52
N GLU A 86 -11.72 -3.59 -18.35
CA GLU A 86 -11.20 -2.70 -17.31
C GLU A 86 -9.84 -3.16 -16.79
N ALA A 87 -9.62 -4.47 -16.63
CA ALA A 87 -8.34 -5.01 -16.20
C ALA A 87 -7.24 -4.73 -17.24
N ARG A 88 -7.53 -4.88 -18.53
CA ARG A 88 -6.61 -4.51 -19.62
C ARG A 88 -6.28 -3.02 -19.59
N GLU A 89 -7.28 -2.18 -19.36
CA GLU A 89 -7.11 -0.73 -19.27
C GLU A 89 -6.27 -0.31 -18.05
N MET A 90 -6.52 -0.92 -16.89
CA MET A 90 -5.72 -0.74 -15.68
C MET A 90 -4.25 -1.08 -15.92
N VAL A 91 -3.97 -2.25 -16.51
CA VAL A 91 -2.60 -2.68 -16.84
C VAL A 91 -1.95 -1.74 -17.85
N ARG A 92 -2.69 -1.28 -18.86
CA ARG A 92 -2.19 -0.30 -19.84
C ARG A 92 -1.76 1.01 -19.18
N LYS A 93 -2.59 1.58 -18.31
CA LYS A 93 -2.28 2.79 -17.54
C LYS A 93 -1.04 2.62 -16.67
N ILE A 94 -0.94 1.48 -15.98
CA ILE A 94 0.25 1.17 -15.16
C ILE A 94 1.50 1.08 -16.04
N ALA A 95 1.44 0.41 -17.19
CA ALA A 95 2.57 0.28 -18.10
C ALA A 95 3.02 1.65 -18.66
N GLU A 96 2.07 2.52 -19.01
CA GLU A 96 2.36 3.88 -19.48
C GLU A 96 2.99 4.74 -18.38
N PHE A 97 2.47 4.67 -17.16
CA PHE A 97 3.06 5.33 -16.00
C PHE A 97 4.50 4.87 -15.78
N LEU A 98 4.75 3.56 -15.74
CA LEU A 98 6.09 3.01 -15.54
C LEU A 98 7.07 3.41 -16.65
N ARG A 99 6.64 3.48 -17.92
CA ARG A 99 7.49 3.98 -19.02
C ARG A 99 7.79 5.48 -18.92
N GLY A 100 6.89 6.25 -18.32
CA GLY A 100 7.08 7.68 -18.07
C GLY A 100 8.01 7.99 -16.90
N LEU A 101 8.18 7.04 -15.97
CA LEU A 101 9.20 7.11 -14.93
C LEU A 101 10.57 6.87 -15.58
N LYS A 102 11.29 7.95 -15.86
CA LYS A 102 12.70 7.85 -16.27
C LYS A 102 13.49 7.30 -15.08
N GLY A 103 13.97 6.06 -15.21
CA GLY A 103 15.10 5.54 -14.44
C GLY A 103 16.40 5.93 -15.13
#